data_AF-A0A848XI76-F1
#
_entry.id   AF-A0A848XI76-F1
#
_cell.length_a   1.000
_cell.length_b   1.000
_cell.length_c   1.000
_cell.angle_alpha   90.00
_cell.angle_beta   90.00
_cell.angle_gamma   90.00
#
_symmetry.space_group_name_H-M   'P 1'
#
loop_
_entity.id
_entity.type
_entity.pdbx_description
1 polymer ?
#
loop_
_entity_poly.entity_id
_entity_poly.type
_entity_poly.pdbx_seq_one_letter_code
_entity_poly.pdbx_strand_id
1 'polypeptide(L)'
;MGYLTITTWEITDGEAWDLALRRIREKRLPALKEMGALSVKVIRTSDRTIAGISEWPDRESRDAAETSIAAVRAKLTAEDHSRLTGEMRGEIVAEV
;
A
#
# COMPACT_ATOMS: atom_id res chain seq x y z
N MET A 1 18.57 6.39 6.62
CA MET A 1 17.92 5.37 7.46
C MET A 1 16.62 5.00 6.78
N GLY A 2 16.28 3.70 6.79
CA GLY A 2 15.10 3.20 6.11
C GLY A 2 13.82 3.86 6.60
N TYR A 3 12.81 3.91 5.75
CA TYR A 3 11.54 4.55 6.05
C TYR A 3 10.40 3.61 5.70
N LEU A 4 9.39 3.51 6.55
CA LEU A 4 8.31 2.55 6.41
C LEU A 4 6.96 3.26 6.38
N THR A 5 6.07 2.73 5.55
CA THR A 5 4.68 3.15 5.44
C THR A 5 3.77 1.94 5.62
N ILE A 6 2.72 2.09 6.42
CA ILE A 6 1.66 1.11 6.59
C ILE A 6 0.36 1.77 6.17
N THR A 7 -0.37 1.16 5.25
CA THR A 7 -1.69 1.61 4.83
C THR A 7 -2.70 0.51 5.05
N THR A 8 -3.80 0.83 5.73
CA THR A 8 -4.89 -0.12 5.99
C THR A 8 -6.06 0.19 5.08
N TRP A 9 -6.66 -0.87 4.53
CA TRP A 9 -7.75 -0.76 3.57
C TRP A 9 -8.85 -1.74 3.93
N GLU A 10 -10.09 -1.31 3.71
CA GLU A 10 -11.28 -2.14 3.77
C GLU A 10 -11.80 -2.37 2.35
N ILE A 11 -12.05 -3.63 2.01
CA ILE A 11 -12.67 -4.04 0.75
C ILE A 11 -14.19 -4.07 0.99
N THR A 12 -14.92 -3.30 0.18
CA THR A 12 -16.37 -3.34 0.17
C THR A 12 -16.86 -4.58 -0.57
N ASP A 13 -17.32 -5.54 0.22
CA ASP A 13 -17.94 -6.82 -0.15
C ASP A 13 -16.98 -8.02 -0.37
N GLY A 14 -17.42 -9.20 0.07
CA GLY A 14 -16.64 -10.44 0.08
C GLY A 14 -16.41 -11.05 -1.30
N GLU A 15 -17.36 -10.89 -2.23
CA GLU A 15 -17.21 -11.32 -3.62
C GLU A 15 -16.12 -10.53 -4.37
N ALA A 16 -15.76 -9.34 -3.87
CA ALA A 16 -14.71 -8.50 -4.45
C ALA A 16 -13.30 -8.82 -3.94
N TRP A 17 -13.14 -9.76 -2.99
CA TRP A 17 -11.85 -10.04 -2.36
C TRP A 17 -10.76 -10.51 -3.34
N ASP A 18 -11.07 -11.51 -4.16
CA ASP A 18 -10.10 -12.05 -5.12
C ASP A 18 -9.76 -11.05 -6.23
N LEU A 19 -10.76 -10.26 -6.64
CA LEU A 19 -10.56 -9.19 -7.61
C LEU A 19 -9.64 -8.10 -7.05
N ALA A 20 -9.86 -7.67 -5.80
CA ALA A 20 -9.02 -6.70 -5.13
C ALA A 20 -7.58 -7.22 -4.97
N LEU A 21 -7.40 -8.47 -4.52
CA LEU A 21 -6.08 -9.09 -4.43
C LEU A 21 -5.37 -9.18 -5.78
N ARG A 22 -6.09 -9.55 -6.84
CA ARG A 22 -5.53 -9.61 -8.19
C ARG A 22 -5.01 -8.25 -8.63
N ARG A 23 -5.81 -7.18 -8.46
CA ARG A 23 -5.41 -5.82 -8.84
C ARG A 23 -4.25 -5.29 -8.00
N ILE A 24 -4.23 -5.62 -6.72
CA ILE A 24 -3.09 -5.30 -5.86
C ILE A 24 -1.81 -5.94 -6.41
N ARG A 25 -1.86 -7.23 -6.75
CA ARG A 25 -0.70 -7.96 -7.29
C ARG A 25 -0.26 -7.47 -8.67
N GLU A 26 -1.20 -7.22 -9.57
CA GLU A 26 -0.91 -6.89 -10.97
C GLU A 26 -0.57 -5.41 -11.19
N LYS A 27 -1.15 -4.49 -10.39
CA LYS A 27 -0.99 -3.04 -10.58
C LYS A 27 -0.24 -2.39 -9.43
N ARG A 28 -0.69 -2.61 -8.19
CA ARG A 28 -0.25 -1.81 -7.04
C ARG A 28 1.15 -2.18 -6.55
N LEU A 29 1.46 -3.46 -6.41
CA LEU A 29 2.80 -3.90 -5.97
C LEU A 29 3.88 -3.52 -6.98
N PRO A 30 3.71 -3.74 -8.30
CA PRO A 30 4.69 -3.32 -9.29
C PRO A 30 4.88 -1.81 -9.32
N ALA A 31 3.80 -1.02 -9.27
CA ALA A 31 3.90 0.44 -9.24
C ALA A 31 4.71 0.94 -8.03
N LEU A 32 4.47 0.40 -6.83
CA LEU A 32 5.25 0.76 -5.63
C LEU A 32 6.74 0.38 -5.78
N LYS A 33 7.02 -0.76 -6.41
CA LYS A 33 8.39 -1.18 -6.72
C LYS A 33 9.08 -0.25 -7.73
N GLU A 34 8.40 0.11 -8.80
CA GLU A 34 8.91 1.05 -9.82
C GLU A 34 9.17 2.45 -9.23
N MET A 35 8.40 2.85 -8.22
CA MET A 35 8.59 4.10 -7.47
C MET A 35 9.75 4.06 -6.45
N GLY A 36 10.47 2.94 -6.33
CA GLY A 36 11.67 2.84 -5.50
C GLY A 36 11.48 2.17 -4.14
N ALA A 37 10.35 1.50 -3.89
CA ALA A 37 10.18 0.73 -2.65
C ALA A 37 11.16 -0.46 -2.58
N LEU A 38 11.90 -0.57 -1.47
CA LEU A 38 12.81 -1.68 -1.18
C LEU A 38 12.08 -2.98 -0.93
N SER A 39 10.93 -2.91 -0.27
CA SER A 39 10.04 -4.05 -0.06
C SER A 39 8.59 -3.58 -0.03
N VAL A 40 7.68 -4.43 -0.52
CA VAL A 40 6.25 -4.18 -0.44
C VAL A 40 5.58 -5.49 -0.08
N LYS A 41 4.81 -5.49 0.99
CA LYS A 41 4.03 -6.64 1.47
C LYS A 41 2.60 -6.22 1.64
N VAL A 42 1.67 -7.12 1.35
CA VAL A 42 0.25 -6.94 1.66
C VAL A 42 -0.20 -8.13 2.48
N ILE A 43 -0.74 -7.85 3.66
CA ILE A 43 -1.28 -8.86 4.56
C ILE A 43 -2.79 -8.69 4.70
N ARG A 44 -3.50 -9.80 4.85
CA ARG A 44 -4.90 -9.80 5.28
C ARG A 44 -4.95 -9.57 6.78
N THR A 45 -5.72 -8.61 7.24
CA THR A 45 -5.88 -8.28 8.67
C THR A 45 -7.26 -8.64 9.21
N SER A 46 -8.25 -8.88 8.34
CA SER A 46 -9.54 -9.49 8.67
C SER A 46 -10.18 -10.08 7.41
N ASP A 47 -11.42 -10.54 7.50
CA ASP A 47 -12.16 -11.03 6.34
C ASP A 47 -12.29 -9.97 5.24
N ARG A 48 -12.30 -8.68 5.60
CA ARG A 48 -12.53 -7.56 4.67
C ARG A 48 -11.43 -6.51 4.68
N THR A 49 -10.37 -6.68 5.47
CA THR A 49 -9.31 -5.66 5.57
C THR A 49 -7.94 -6.20 5.22
N ILE A 50 -7.13 -5.33 4.65
CA ILE A 50 -5.72 -5.57 4.34
C ILE A 50 -4.84 -4.47 4.91
N ALA A 51 -3.57 -4.79 5.14
CA ALA A 51 -2.52 -3.80 5.39
C ALA A 51 -1.42 -3.94 4.32
N GLY A 52 -1.14 -2.86 3.62
CA GLY A 52 0.02 -2.72 2.75
C GLY A 52 1.17 -2.09 3.51
N ILE A 53 2.31 -2.76 3.53
CA ILE A 53 3.54 -2.37 4.21
C ILE A 53 4.58 -2.12 3.13
N SER A 54 5.03 -0.88 2.99
CA SER A 54 6.07 -0.51 2.02
C SER A 54 7.25 0.11 2.73
N GLU A 55 8.44 -0.39 2.40
CA GLU A 55 9.72 0.05 2.91
C GLU A 55 10.45 0.84 1.81
N TRP A 56 11.10 1.92 2.23
CA TRP A 56 11.74 2.91 1.37
C TRP A 56 13.17 3.13 1.85
N PRO A 57 14.11 3.47 0.93
CA PRO A 57 15.50 3.74 1.32
C PRO A 57 15.63 4.87 2.34
N ASP A 58 14.78 5.89 2.20
CA ASP A 58 14.76 7.08 3.03
C ASP A 58 13.39 7.80 2.94
N ARG A 59 13.25 8.85 3.75
CA ARG A 59 12.05 9.68 3.81
C ARG A 59 11.77 10.40 2.48
N GLU A 60 12.82 10.87 1.80
CA GLU A 60 12.71 11.67 0.58
C GLU A 60 12.16 10.83 -0.58
N SER A 61 12.67 9.60 -0.75
CA SER A 61 12.17 8.62 -1.71
C SER A 61 10.69 8.31 -1.48
N ARG A 62 10.27 8.20 -0.21
CA ARG A 62 8.85 8.03 0.14
C ARG A 62 8.02 9.27 -0.20
N ASP A 63 8.49 10.46 0.16
CA ASP A 63 7.79 11.73 -0.13
C ASP A 63 7.62 11.95 -1.65
N ALA A 64 8.66 11.63 -2.43
CA ALA A 64 8.61 11.68 -3.89
C ALA A 64 7.58 10.69 -4.46
N ALA A 65 7.52 9.47 -3.90
CA ALA A 65 6.53 8.48 -4.28
C ALA A 65 5.11 8.85 -3.82
N GLU A 66 4.93 9.63 -2.75
CA GLU A 66 3.62 9.90 -2.15
C GLU A 66 2.67 10.64 -3.11
N THR A 67 3.21 11.53 -3.94
CA THR A 67 2.42 12.24 -4.96
C THR A 67 1.83 11.26 -5.98
N SER A 68 2.65 10.32 -6.45
CA SER A 68 2.23 9.27 -7.38
C SER A 68 1.31 8.24 -6.71
N ILE A 69 1.58 7.90 -5.46
CA ILE A 69 0.75 7.01 -4.65
C ILE A 69 -0.64 7.63 -4.43
N ALA A 70 -0.74 8.93 -4.14
CA ALA A 70 -2.02 9.61 -4.00
C ALA A 70 -2.86 9.54 -5.29
N ALA A 71 -2.23 9.73 -6.45
CA ALA A 71 -2.89 9.58 -7.75
C ALA A 71 -3.36 8.13 -8.02
N VAL A 72 -2.54 7.14 -7.66
CA VAL A 72 -2.91 5.72 -7.75
C VAL A 72 -4.05 5.39 -6.80
N ARG A 73 -4.03 5.88 -5.55
CA ARG A 73 -5.10 5.69 -4.56
C ARG A 73 -6.44 6.30 -5.03
N ALA A 74 -6.41 7.49 -5.61
CA ALA A 74 -7.61 8.14 -6.14
C ALA A 74 -8.26 7.31 -7.26
N LYS A 75 -7.45 6.74 -8.17
CA LYS A 75 -7.94 5.83 -9.21
C LYS A 75 -8.46 4.50 -8.66
N LEU A 76 -7.74 3.90 -7.72
CA LEU A 76 -8.11 2.59 -7.14
C LEU A 76 -9.38 2.66 -6.28
N THR A 77 -9.61 3.77 -5.56
CA THR A 77 -10.85 3.93 -4.77
C THR A 77 -12.10 3.87 -5.68
N ALA A 78 -11.99 4.38 -6.91
CA ALA A 78 -13.09 4.36 -7.88
C ALA A 78 -13.29 2.99 -8.54
N GLU A 79 -12.23 2.20 -8.71
CA GLU A 79 -12.27 0.93 -9.44
C GLU A 79 -12.43 -0.29 -8.52
N ASP A 80 -11.77 -0.32 -7.36
CA ASP A 80 -11.53 -1.53 -6.56
C ASP A 80 -12.53 -1.75 -5.43
N HIS A 81 -13.54 -0.88 -5.30
CA HIS A 81 -14.48 -0.91 -4.18
C HIS A 81 -13.71 -1.06 -2.85
N SER A 82 -12.66 -0.27 -2.65
CA SER A 82 -11.85 -0.32 -1.43
C SER A 82 -11.67 1.06 -0.85
N ARG A 83 -11.62 1.13 0.48
CA ARG A 83 -11.52 2.37 1.24
C ARG A 83 -10.28 2.34 2.11
N LEU A 84 -9.47 3.38 2.05
CA LEU A 84 -8.38 3.58 3.02
C LEU A 84 -8.98 3.83 4.41
N THR A 85 -8.60 3.01 5.39
CA THR A 85 -9.06 3.11 6.77
C THR A 85 -8.03 3.72 7.72
N GLY A 86 -6.77 3.79 7.30
CA GLY A 86 -5.71 4.39 8.10
C GLY A 86 -4.35 4.36 7.42
N GLU A 87 -3.47 5.26 7.85
CA GLU A 87 -2.09 5.36 7.38
C GLU A 87 -1.16 5.62 8.56
N MET A 88 -0.01 4.94 8.55
CA MET A 88 1.10 5.15 9.46
C MET A 88 2.37 5.30 8.62
N ARG A 89 3.29 6.13 9.10
CA ARG A 89 4.58 6.33 8.45
C ARG A 89 5.65 6.71 9.46
N GLY A 90 6.87 6.24 9.27
CA GLY A 90 7.94 6.47 10.23
C GLY A 90 9.29 5.98 9.74
N GLU A 91 10.33 6.51 10.38
CA GLU A 91 11.69 6.02 10.22
C GLU A 91 11.86 4.65 10.92
N ILE A 92 12.61 3.76 10.29
CA ILE A 92 12.98 2.48 10.89
C ILE A 92 14.08 2.74 11.91
N VAL A 93 13.74 2.58 13.18
CA VAL A 93 14.64 2.82 14.32
C VAL A 93 15.36 1.55 14.80
N ALA A 94 14.88 0.37 14.42
CA ALA A 94 15.48 -0.93 14.73
C ALA A 94 14.92 -2.02 13.78
N GLU A 95 15.78 -2.94 13.32
CA GLU A 95 15.44 -4.10 12.48
C GLU A 95 16.48 -5.23 12.64
N VAL A 96 16.14 -6.47 12.26
CA VAL A 96 17.00 -7.68 12.33
C VAL A 96 17.13 -8.32 10.97
#